data_AF-A0A0H3J5E8-F1
#
_entry.id   AF-A0A0H3J5E8-F1
#
_cell.length_a   1.000
_cell.length_b   1.000
_cell.length_c   1.000
_cell.angle_alpha   90.00
_cell.angle_beta   90.00
_cell.angle_gamma   90.00
#
_symmetry.space_group_name_H-M   'P 1'
#
loop_
_entity.id
_entity.type
_entity.pdbx_description
1 polymer ?
#
loop_
_entity_poly.entity_id
_entity_poly.type
_entity_poly.pdbx_seq_one_letter_code
_entity_poly.pdbx_strand_id
1 'polypeptide(L)'
;MNRNKYFKEVDELIKKNEDLIKEDFELLYLSVSGVKMDVNISYLADKIIRSLNNNVDLNVLNFWEFLQTEIGRAIVKAKFKLDNDIYFVDDVKEITGFSREFILEEIKSKNIKYEKRNSEIFFTGDNIREYLSIKNIDKFDKEIEERYEEQRKKLINGIFKR
;
A
#
# COMPACT_ATOMS: atom_id res chain seq x y z
N MET A 1 -2.16 4.59 -0.77
CA MET A 1 -2.96 3.55 -0.08
C MET A 1 -4.43 3.98 0.07
N ASN A 2 -5.41 3.12 -0.25
CA ASN A 2 -6.86 3.36 -0.11
C ASN A 2 -7.39 2.88 1.26
N ARG A 3 -7.87 3.82 2.10
CA ARG A 3 -8.35 3.54 3.46
C ARG A 3 -9.49 2.53 3.51
N ASN A 4 -10.50 2.70 2.65
CA ASN A 4 -11.71 1.89 2.71
C ASN A 4 -11.41 0.45 2.29
N LYS A 5 -10.57 0.29 1.25
CA LYS A 5 -10.10 -1.01 0.81
C LYS A 5 -9.24 -1.70 1.88
N TYR A 6 -8.32 -0.95 2.51
CA TYR A 6 -7.50 -1.45 3.62
C TYR A 6 -8.35 -2.02 4.76
N PHE A 7 -9.29 -1.24 5.32
CA PHE A 7 -10.08 -1.72 6.45
C PHE A 7 -11.04 -2.85 6.08
N LYS A 8 -11.54 -2.88 4.85
CA LYS A 8 -12.30 -4.02 4.35
C LYS A 8 -11.47 -5.30 4.33
N GLU A 9 -10.25 -5.23 3.81
CA GLU A 9 -9.31 -6.37 3.82
C GLU A 9 -8.98 -6.82 5.26
N VAL A 10 -8.84 -5.88 6.20
CA VAL A 10 -8.55 -6.18 7.62
C VAL A 10 -9.72 -6.94 8.24
N ASP A 11 -10.94 -6.44 8.05
CA ASP A 11 -12.14 -7.10 8.57
C ASP A 11 -12.32 -8.50 7.98
N GLU A 12 -11.96 -8.71 6.71
CA GLU A 12 -11.97 -10.04 6.08
C GLU A 12 -10.89 -10.98 6.63
N LEU A 13 -9.70 -10.48 6.96
CA LEU A 13 -8.62 -11.27 7.55
C LEU A 13 -8.93 -11.68 8.99
N ILE A 14 -9.41 -10.75 9.81
CA ILE A 14 -9.75 -11.02 11.22
C ILE A 14 -10.87 -12.05 11.34
N LYS A 15 -11.87 -11.98 10.45
CA LYS A 15 -12.92 -13.02 10.36
C LYS A 15 -12.37 -14.42 10.08
N LYS A 16 -11.20 -14.53 9.44
CA LYS A 16 -10.57 -15.79 9.05
C LYS A 16 -9.50 -16.26 10.05
N ASN A 17 -9.04 -15.39 10.95
CA ASN A 17 -7.97 -15.69 11.89
C ASN A 17 -8.16 -14.89 13.19
N GLU A 18 -8.60 -15.59 14.23
CA GLU A 18 -8.92 -15.01 15.55
C GLU A 18 -7.69 -14.48 16.30
N ASP A 19 -6.47 -14.89 15.91
CA ASP A 19 -5.21 -14.39 16.51
C ASP A 19 -4.79 -13.01 15.98
N LEU A 20 -5.53 -12.46 14.99
CA LEU A 20 -5.29 -11.15 14.44
C LEU A 20 -6.00 -10.05 15.24
N ILE A 21 -5.23 -9.06 15.70
CA ILE A 21 -5.71 -7.94 16.49
C ILE A 21 -5.95 -6.74 15.56
N LYS A 22 -7.18 -6.22 15.52
CA LYS A 22 -7.56 -5.09 14.64
C LYS A 22 -6.73 -3.84 14.89
N GLU A 23 -6.45 -3.56 16.15
CA GLU A 23 -5.69 -2.41 16.62
C GLU A 23 -4.26 -2.40 16.05
N ASP A 24 -3.64 -3.58 15.85
CA ASP A 24 -2.32 -3.66 15.23
C ASP A 24 -2.34 -3.16 13.77
N PHE A 25 -3.40 -3.49 13.02
CA PHE A 25 -3.60 -3.01 11.64
C PHE A 25 -3.95 -1.52 11.59
N GLU A 26 -4.72 -1.01 12.56
CA GLU A 26 -4.99 0.43 12.68
C GLU A 26 -3.72 1.23 12.94
N LEU A 27 -2.88 0.77 13.87
CA LEU A 27 -1.57 1.36 14.16
C LEU A 27 -0.64 1.29 12.94
N LEU A 28 -0.66 0.17 12.21
CA LEU A 28 0.10 0.02 10.97
C LEU A 28 -0.36 1.05 9.93
N TYR A 29 -1.67 1.17 9.70
CA TYR A 29 -2.24 2.14 8.76
C TYR A 29 -1.84 3.58 9.09
N LEU A 30 -1.93 3.99 10.36
CA LEU A 30 -1.55 5.33 10.80
C LEU A 30 -0.06 5.59 10.55
N SER A 31 0.79 4.62 10.88
CA SER A 31 2.24 4.75 10.73
C SER A 31 2.67 4.99 9.27
N VAL A 32 2.09 4.24 8.33
CA VAL A 32 2.43 4.35 6.90
C VAL A 32 1.72 5.49 6.17
N SER A 33 0.72 6.09 6.83
CA SER A 33 0.03 7.31 6.37
C SER A 33 0.76 8.60 6.81
N GLY A 34 1.94 8.49 7.44
CA GLY A 34 2.76 9.64 7.83
C GLY A 34 2.38 10.26 9.17
N VAL A 35 1.55 9.59 9.98
CA VAL A 35 1.28 10.01 11.35
C VAL A 35 2.49 9.68 12.20
N LYS A 36 3.11 10.69 12.81
CA LYS A 36 4.24 10.48 13.73
C LYS A 36 3.74 9.72 14.96
N MET A 37 4.28 8.53 15.15
CA MET A 37 3.96 7.64 16.25
C MET A 37 5.23 7.22 16.97
N ASP A 38 5.16 7.15 18.30
CA ASP A 38 6.25 6.66 19.15
C ASP A 38 6.18 5.13 19.28
N VAL A 39 6.11 4.45 18.13
CA VAL A 39 5.95 2.99 18.03
C VAL A 39 7.05 2.44 17.13
N ASN A 40 7.64 1.30 17.51
CA ASN A 40 8.59 0.60 16.64
C ASN A 40 7.82 -0.07 15.48
N ILE A 41 7.69 0.67 14.37
CA ILE A 41 6.93 0.28 13.18
C ILE A 41 7.43 -1.04 12.58
N SER A 42 8.75 -1.28 12.60
CA SER A 42 9.32 -2.55 12.14
C SER A 42 8.88 -3.73 13.00
N TYR A 43 8.86 -3.54 14.33
CA TYR A 43 8.38 -4.55 15.26
C TYR A 43 6.87 -4.82 15.08
N LEU A 44 6.07 -3.78 14.86
CA LEU A 44 4.64 -3.92 14.58
C LEU A 44 4.38 -4.73 13.30
N ALA A 45 5.12 -4.43 12.21
CA ALA A 45 5.04 -5.19 10.98
C ALA A 45 5.45 -6.66 11.20
N ASP A 46 6.53 -6.92 11.93
CA ASP A 46 6.97 -8.29 12.24
C ASP A 46 5.96 -9.04 13.12
N LYS A 47 5.30 -8.36 14.07
CA LYS A 47 4.22 -8.93 14.88
C LYS A 47 3.06 -9.38 14.00
N ILE A 48 2.57 -8.50 13.11
CA ILE A 48 1.48 -8.81 12.17
C ILE A 48 1.85 -9.99 11.26
N ILE A 49 3.07 -9.98 10.70
CA ILE A 49 3.59 -11.07 9.87
C ILE A 49 3.58 -12.40 10.64
N ARG A 50 4.02 -12.41 11.91
CA ARG A 50 4.02 -13.62 12.74
C ARG A 50 2.60 -14.12 13.02
N SER A 51 1.68 -13.23 13.36
CA SER A 51 0.28 -13.60 13.62
C SER A 51 -0.40 -14.17 12.36
N LEU A 52 -0.03 -13.68 11.18
CA LEU A 52 -0.47 -14.24 9.91
C LEU A 52 0.14 -15.64 9.67
N ASN A 53 1.45 -15.83 9.90
CA ASN A 53 2.14 -17.11 9.66
C ASN A 53 1.74 -18.26 10.60
N ASN A 54 1.16 -17.98 11.77
CA ASN A 54 0.80 -19.03 12.73
C ASN A 54 -0.43 -19.86 12.32
N ASN A 55 -1.29 -19.35 11.43
CA ASN A 55 -2.50 -20.04 10.95
C ASN A 55 -2.68 -19.98 9.42
N VAL A 56 -1.87 -19.19 8.74
CA VAL A 56 -1.86 -19.09 7.28
C VAL A 56 -0.56 -19.72 6.81
N ASP A 57 -0.67 -20.79 6.03
CA ASP A 57 0.46 -21.45 5.36
C ASP A 57 1.45 -20.37 4.88
N LEU A 58 2.70 -20.41 5.36
CA LEU A 58 3.76 -19.38 5.19
C LEU A 58 3.94 -18.93 3.73
N ASN A 59 3.41 -19.72 2.80
CA ASN A 59 3.23 -19.38 1.41
C ASN A 59 2.39 -18.11 1.16
N VAL A 60 1.51 -17.66 2.07
CA VAL A 60 0.63 -16.48 1.85
C VAL A 60 1.36 -15.16 2.06
N LEU A 61 2.28 -15.06 3.01
CA LEU A 61 3.16 -13.89 3.16
C LEU A 61 4.29 -13.85 2.13
N ASN A 62 4.65 -15.02 1.58
CA ASN A 62 5.47 -15.15 0.38
C ASN A 62 4.67 -15.04 -0.92
N PHE A 63 3.34 -14.89 -0.85
CA PHE A 63 2.50 -14.77 -2.04
C PHE A 63 2.47 -13.30 -2.44
N TRP A 64 3.04 -12.99 -3.59
CA TRP A 64 3.04 -11.65 -4.16
C TRP A 64 1.63 -11.06 -4.32
N GLU A 65 0.58 -11.90 -4.39
CA GLU A 65 -0.81 -11.45 -4.33
C GLU A 65 -1.17 -10.78 -3.00
N PHE A 66 -0.64 -11.26 -1.87
CA PHE A 66 -0.82 -10.59 -0.59
C PHE A 66 -0.17 -9.21 -0.60
N LEU A 67 0.98 -9.06 -1.26
CA LEU A 67 1.65 -7.76 -1.41
C LEU A 67 0.88 -6.79 -2.31
N GLN A 68 -0.04 -7.26 -3.15
CA GLN A 68 -0.92 -6.40 -3.95
C GLN A 68 -2.09 -5.83 -3.13
N THR A 69 -2.43 -6.45 -1.99
CA THR A 69 -3.43 -5.92 -1.03
C THR A 69 -2.93 -4.62 -0.39
N GLU A 70 -3.85 -3.79 0.11
CA GLU A 70 -3.45 -2.57 0.84
C GLU A 70 -2.72 -2.93 2.14
N ILE A 71 -3.06 -4.06 2.77
CA ILE A 71 -2.38 -4.57 3.97
C ILE A 71 -0.93 -4.97 3.67
N GLY A 72 -0.71 -5.76 2.61
CA GLY A 72 0.62 -6.17 2.20
C GLY A 72 1.51 -4.98 1.88
N ARG A 73 0.97 -3.96 1.19
CA ARG A 73 1.68 -2.70 0.93
C ARG A 73 2.04 -1.95 2.21
N ALA A 74 1.11 -1.86 3.16
CA ALA A 74 1.38 -1.23 4.45
C ALA A 74 2.51 -1.95 5.21
N ILE A 75 2.50 -3.29 5.23
CA ILE A 75 3.54 -4.09 5.87
C ILE A 75 4.91 -3.84 5.22
N VAL A 76 4.98 -3.81 3.88
CA VAL A 76 6.23 -3.54 3.16
C VAL A 76 6.72 -2.12 3.43
N LYS A 77 5.82 -1.13 3.35
CA LYS A 77 6.16 0.28 3.61
C LYS A 77 6.70 0.48 5.03
N ALA A 78 6.06 -0.15 6.02
CA ALA A 78 6.49 -0.17 7.41
C ALA A 78 7.85 -0.86 7.61
N LYS A 79 8.03 -2.06 7.04
CA LYS A 79 9.23 -2.89 7.24
C LYS A 79 10.47 -2.31 6.59
N PHE A 80 10.33 -1.72 5.41
CA PHE A 80 11.44 -1.14 4.65
C PHE A 80 11.56 0.38 4.81
N LYS A 81 10.71 1.00 5.65
CA LYS A 81 10.69 2.45 5.89
C LYS A 81 10.65 3.25 4.59
N LEU A 82 9.79 2.84 3.67
CA LEU A 82 9.68 3.49 2.37
C LEU A 82 8.84 4.76 2.53
N ASP A 83 9.38 5.89 2.09
CA ASP A 83 8.64 7.14 2.05
C ASP A 83 7.60 7.15 0.91
N ASN A 84 7.94 6.48 -0.20
CA ASN A 84 7.10 6.36 -1.38
C ASN A 84 6.20 5.12 -1.36
N ASP A 85 4.99 5.25 -1.89
CA ASP A 85 4.08 4.12 -2.11
C ASP A 85 4.64 3.19 -3.21
N ILE A 86 4.34 1.88 -3.09
CA ILE A 86 4.63 0.86 -4.09
C ILE A 86 3.38 0.60 -4.91
N TYR A 87 3.56 0.52 -6.23
CA TYR A 87 2.53 0.24 -7.22
C TYR A 87 2.90 -1.01 -8.03
N PHE A 88 1.90 -1.72 -8.53
CA PHE A 88 2.00 -2.86 -9.43
C PHE A 88 1.26 -2.53 -10.73
N VAL A 89 1.39 -3.42 -11.72
CA VAL A 89 0.80 -3.23 -13.06
C VAL A 89 -0.69 -2.93 -13.00
N ASP A 90 -1.43 -3.62 -12.12
CA ASP A 90 -2.87 -3.40 -11.96
C ASP A 90 -3.21 -2.02 -11.35
N ASP A 91 -2.34 -1.43 -10.53
CA ASP A 91 -2.57 -0.07 -10.03
C ASP A 91 -2.32 0.96 -11.13
N VAL A 92 -1.27 0.76 -11.94
CA VAL A 92 -1.00 1.65 -13.08
C VAL A 92 -2.16 1.61 -14.07
N LYS A 93 -2.74 0.43 -14.29
CA LYS A 93 -3.96 0.22 -15.07
C LYS A 93 -5.12 1.04 -14.51
N GLU A 94 -5.35 0.99 -13.20
CA GLU A 94 -6.43 1.75 -12.54
C GLU A 94 -6.21 3.27 -12.63
N ILE A 95 -4.98 3.73 -12.39
CA ILE A 95 -4.62 5.16 -12.42
C ILE A 95 -4.73 5.74 -13.83
N THR A 96 -4.19 5.03 -14.82
CA THR A 96 -4.15 5.51 -16.21
C THR A 96 -5.42 5.22 -17.00
N GLY A 97 -6.18 4.19 -16.61
CA GLY A 97 -7.30 3.66 -17.39
C GLY A 97 -6.88 2.85 -18.62
N PHE A 98 -5.58 2.62 -18.83
CA PHE A 98 -5.08 1.79 -19.94
C PHE A 98 -5.29 0.31 -19.68
N SER A 99 -5.18 -0.53 -20.71
CA SER A 99 -5.25 -1.99 -20.54
C SER A 99 -3.96 -2.55 -19.94
N ARG A 100 -4.05 -3.76 -19.37
CA ARG A 100 -2.87 -4.45 -18.82
C ARG A 100 -1.83 -4.68 -19.92
N GLU A 101 -2.28 -5.08 -21.10
CA GLU A 101 -1.44 -5.35 -22.27
C GLU A 101 -0.66 -4.09 -22.66
N PHE A 102 -1.33 -2.94 -22.69
CA PHE A 102 -0.70 -1.67 -22.99
C PHE A 102 0.38 -1.30 -21.97
N ILE A 103 0.11 -1.45 -20.68
CA ILE A 103 1.12 -1.20 -19.64
C ILE A 103 2.33 -2.15 -19.79
N LEU A 104 2.09 -3.42 -20.14
CA LEU A 104 3.18 -4.37 -20.39
C LEU A 104 4.02 -3.99 -21.62
N GLU A 105 3.42 -3.41 -22.66
CA GLU A 105 4.15 -2.89 -23.82
C GLU A 105 4.98 -1.66 -23.47
N GLU A 106 4.46 -0.77 -22.63
CA GLU A 106 5.18 0.41 -22.13
C GLU A 106 6.40 0.01 -21.30
N ILE A 107 6.28 -1.04 -20.48
CA ILE A 107 7.40 -1.64 -19.74
C ILE A 107 8.45 -2.19 -20.71
N LYS A 108 8.04 -2.98 -21.71
CA LYS A 108 8.95 -3.55 -22.72
C LYS A 108 9.68 -2.46 -23.52
N SER A 109 8.98 -1.38 -23.82
CA SER A 109 9.51 -0.21 -24.54
C SER A 109 10.36 0.71 -23.66
N LYS A 110 10.50 0.41 -22.37
CA LYS A 110 11.22 1.23 -21.36
C LYS A 110 10.67 2.65 -21.21
N ASN A 111 9.38 2.84 -21.51
CA ASN A 111 8.69 4.12 -21.34
C ASN A 111 8.31 4.38 -19.87
N ILE A 112 8.27 3.32 -19.05
CA ILE A 112 8.05 3.39 -17.61
C ILE A 112 9.22 2.72 -16.88
N LYS A 113 9.80 3.42 -15.90
CA LYS A 113 10.83 2.85 -15.03
C LYS A 113 10.17 1.88 -14.06
N TYR A 114 10.81 0.77 -13.76
CA TYR A 114 10.30 -0.22 -12.82
C TYR A 114 11.44 -0.92 -12.09
N GLU A 115 11.11 -1.56 -10.98
CA GLU A 115 11.98 -2.47 -10.27
C GLU A 115 11.46 -3.89 -10.43
N LYS A 116 12.37 -4.87 -10.47
CA LYS A 116 12.03 -6.29 -10.63
C LYS A 116 12.66 -7.11 -9.51
N ARG A 117 11.85 -7.93 -8.83
CA ARG A 117 12.30 -8.92 -7.84
C ARG A 117 11.58 -10.23 -8.09
N ASN A 118 12.33 -11.34 -8.19
CA ASN A 118 11.79 -12.70 -8.37
C ASN A 118 10.69 -12.80 -9.44
N SER A 119 10.95 -12.23 -10.62
CA SER A 119 10.01 -12.18 -11.77
C SER A 119 8.87 -11.17 -11.70
N GLU A 120 8.58 -10.60 -10.54
CA GLU A 120 7.52 -9.58 -10.36
C GLU A 120 8.03 -8.16 -10.61
N ILE A 121 7.15 -7.34 -11.19
CA ILE A 121 7.42 -5.94 -11.55
C ILE A 121 6.64 -5.02 -10.61
N PHE A 122 7.35 -4.06 -10.01
CA PHE A 122 6.74 -3.01 -9.20
C PHE A 122 7.32 -1.64 -9.54
N PHE A 123 6.60 -0.60 -9.14
CA PHE A 123 6.90 0.80 -9.41
C PHE A 123 6.89 1.57 -8.10
N THR A 124 7.81 2.52 -7.95
CA THR A 124 7.76 3.49 -6.86
C THR A 124 6.84 4.66 -7.25
N GLY A 125 6.40 5.44 -6.27
CA GLY A 125 5.64 6.66 -6.54
C GLY A 125 6.33 7.64 -7.49
N ASP A 126 7.67 7.73 -7.45
CA ASP A 126 8.43 8.61 -8.36
C ASP A 126 8.38 8.08 -9.81
N ASN A 127 8.51 6.76 -10.00
CA ASN A 127 8.40 6.14 -11.32
C ASN A 127 7.02 6.39 -11.94
N ILE A 128 5.95 6.32 -11.12
CA ILE A 128 4.58 6.58 -11.57
C ILE A 128 4.39 8.06 -11.90
N ARG A 129 4.86 8.98 -11.05
CA ARG A 129 4.77 10.43 -11.33
C ARG A 129 5.46 10.82 -12.63
N GLU A 130 6.68 10.32 -12.85
CA GLU A 130 7.43 10.55 -14.10
C GLU A 130 6.65 10.04 -15.31
N TYR A 131 6.13 8.81 -15.23
CA TYR A 131 5.37 8.20 -16.32
C TYR A 131 4.07 8.95 -16.65
N LEU A 132 3.30 9.35 -15.64
CA LEU A 132 2.06 10.10 -15.84
C LEU A 132 2.31 11.48 -16.43
N SER A 133 3.40 12.14 -16.01
CA SER A 133 3.84 13.41 -16.59
C SER A 133 4.14 13.28 -18.08
N ILE A 134 4.91 12.23 -18.48
CA ILE A 134 5.20 11.95 -19.90
C ILE A 134 3.92 11.71 -20.70
N LYS A 135 2.91 11.06 -20.10
CA LYS A 135 1.63 10.76 -20.75
C LYS A 135 0.61 11.90 -20.69
N ASN A 136 0.96 13.06 -20.11
CA ASN A 136 0.05 14.18 -19.85
C ASN A 136 -1.23 13.77 -19.09
N ILE A 137 -1.10 12.85 -18.12
CA ILE A 137 -2.21 12.40 -17.26
C ILE A 137 -2.14 13.16 -15.93
N ASP A 138 -3.03 14.13 -15.77
CA ASP A 138 -3.07 15.06 -14.63
C ASP A 138 -3.89 14.55 -13.42
N LYS A 139 -3.95 13.21 -13.24
CA LYS A 139 -4.78 12.57 -12.19
C LYS A 139 -4.06 12.42 -10.85
N PHE A 140 -2.73 12.44 -10.83
CA PHE A 140 -1.97 12.04 -9.64
C PHE A 140 -1.98 13.09 -8.53
N ASP A 141 -1.95 14.38 -8.89
CA ASP A 141 -1.84 15.45 -7.91
C ASP A 141 -3.16 15.70 -7.17
N LYS A 142 -4.32 15.56 -7.85
CA LYS A 142 -5.64 15.75 -7.23
C LYS A 142 -6.00 14.67 -6.21
N GLU A 143 -5.78 13.39 -6.51
CA GLU A 143 -6.12 12.30 -5.56
C GLU A 143 -5.21 12.29 -4.33
N ILE A 144 -3.96 12.73 -4.48
CA ILE A 144 -3.02 12.84 -3.37
C ILE A 144 -3.36 14.04 -2.48
N GLU A 145 -3.61 15.22 -3.05
CA GLU A 145 -4.04 16.39 -2.27
C GLU A 145 -5.36 16.13 -1.52
N GLU A 146 -6.35 15.52 -2.17
CA GLU A 146 -7.64 15.20 -1.54
C GLU A 146 -7.48 14.19 -0.39
N ARG A 147 -6.65 13.15 -0.54
CA ARG A 147 -6.36 12.18 0.54
C ARG A 147 -5.67 12.85 1.74
N TYR A 148 -4.68 13.70 1.50
CA TYR A 148 -3.97 14.40 2.58
C TYR A 148 -4.87 15.41 3.29
N GLU A 149 -5.71 16.15 2.57
CA GLU A 149 -6.67 17.07 3.16
C GLU A 149 -7.74 16.37 4.00
N GLU A 150 -8.31 15.26 3.52
CA GLU A 150 -9.32 14.50 4.26
C GLU A 150 -8.74 13.90 5.55
N GLN A 151 -7.53 13.33 5.49
CA GLN A 151 -6.87 12.77 6.67
C GLN A 151 -6.55 13.86 7.70
N ARG A 152 -6.10 15.03 7.25
CA ARG A 152 -5.81 16.18 8.11
C ARG A 152 -7.08 16.75 8.75
N LYS A 153 -8.18 16.87 8.00
CA LYS A 153 -9.49 17.33 8.52
C LYS A 153 -10.08 16.34 9.53
N LYS A 154 -9.93 15.02 9.32
CA LYS A 154 -10.40 13.99 10.27
C LYS A 154 -9.56 13.93 11.54
N LEU A 155 -8.25 14.19 11.47
CA LEU A 155 -7.36 14.27 12.64
C LEU A 155 -7.58 15.55 13.47
N ILE A 156 -7.90 16.68 12.83
CA ILE A 156 -8.19 17.95 13.52
C ILE A 156 -9.59 17.92 14.18
N ASN A 157 -10.58 17.28 13.55
CA ASN A 157 -11.95 17.19 14.08
C ASN A 157 -12.16 15.99 15.02
N GLY A 158 -11.28 14.98 14.97
CA GLY A 158 -11.24 13.87 15.91
C GLY A 158 -10.56 14.27 17.21
N ILE A 159 -11.31 14.93 18.10
CA ILE A 159 -10.90 15.17 19.48
C ILE A 159 -10.54 13.81 20.11
N PHE A 160 -9.24 13.53 20.25
CA PHE A 160 -8.77 12.53 21.21
C PHE A 160 -9.07 13.08 22.60
N LYS A 161 -10.23 12.72 23.16
CA LYS A 161 -10.44 12.83 24.60
C LYS A 161 -9.44 11.88 25.27
N ARG A 162 -8.52 12.49 26.03
CA ARG A 162 -7.65 11.83 27.01
C ARG A 162 -8.44 10.99 28.00
#